data_AF-K0URM3-F1
#
_entry.id   AF-K0URM3-F1
#
_cell.length_a   1.000
_cell.length_b   1.000
_cell.length_c   1.000
_cell.angle_alpha   90.00
_cell.angle_beta   90.00
_cell.angle_gamma   90.00
#
_symmetry.space_group_name_H-M   'P 1'
#
loop_
_entity.id
_entity.type
_entity.pdbx_description
1 polymer ?
#
loop_
_entity_poly.entity_id
_entity_poly.type
_entity_poly.pdbx_seq_one_letter_code
_entity_poly.pdbx_strand_id
1 'polypeptide(L)' 'QVLLDVPTELAAQRAEHRANTDADRAKDAYERDGGLQQRTGAVYAALAAADWCGRWAVAGPDVDPAGLAGRLSSR' A
#
# COMPACT_ATOMS: atom_id res chain seq x y z
N GLN A 1 -1.53 2.45 -13.34
CA GLN A 1 -1.28 1.67 -12.11
C GLN A 1 -1.43 2.61 -10.90
N VAL A 2 -1.75 2.09 -9.71
CA VAL A 2 -1.89 2.92 -8.49
C VAL A 2 -1.13 2.28 -7.34
N LEU A 3 -0.22 3.03 -6.71
CA LEU A 3 0.46 2.65 -5.47
C LEU A 3 -0.25 3.33 -4.29
N LEU A 4 -0.75 2.53 -3.35
CA LEU A 4 -1.21 3.02 -2.05
C LEU A 4 0.00 3.03 -1.09
N ASP A 5 0.64 4.18 -0.97
CA ASP A 5 1.84 4.40 -0.17
C ASP A 5 1.46 4.64 1.29
N VAL A 6 1.35 3.53 2.03
CA VAL A 6 1.04 3.52 3.46
C VAL A 6 2.34 3.27 4.24
N PRO A 7 2.64 4.07 5.29
CA PRO A 7 3.75 3.79 6.19
C PRO A 7 3.70 2.35 6.71
N THR A 8 4.84 1.66 6.72
CA THR A 8 4.91 0.24 7.10
C THR A 8 4.37 0.01 8.51
N GLU A 9 4.60 0.95 9.43
CA GLU A 9 4.13 0.89 10.81
C GLU A 9 2.59 0.92 10.87
N LEU A 10 1.95 1.77 10.06
CA LEU A 10 0.49 1.84 9.98
C LEU A 10 -0.10 0.58 9.32
N ALA A 11 0.55 0.06 8.28
CA ALA A 11 0.16 -1.20 7.66
C ALA A 11 0.25 -2.37 8.66
N ALA A 12 1.31 -2.42 9.47
CA ALA A 12 1.49 -3.42 10.51
C ALA A 12 0.42 -3.31 11.61
N GLN A 13 0.10 -2.09 12.07
CA GLN A 13 -0.98 -1.87 13.04
C GLN A 13 -2.33 -2.36 12.51
N ARG A 14 -2.64 -2.10 11.23
CA ARG A 14 -3.88 -2.57 10.61
C ARG A 14 -3.90 -4.09 10.47
N ALA A 15 -2.78 -4.73 10.15
CA ALA A 15 -2.67 -6.19 10.10
C ALA A 15 -2.86 -6.82 11.49
N GLU A 16 -2.27 -6.21 12.52
CA GLU A 16 -2.45 -6.62 13.92
C GLU A 16 -3.91 -6.51 14.37
N HIS A 17 -4.55 -5.39 14.06
CA HIS A 17 -5.96 -5.19 14.37
C HIS A 17 -6.84 -6.28 13.73
N ARG A 18 -6.63 -6.56 12.43
CA ARG A 18 -7.37 -7.62 11.73
C ARG A 18 -7.21 -8.98 12.40
N ALA A 19 -5.98 -9.37 12.71
CA ALA A 19 -5.70 -10.66 13.36
C ALA A 19 -6.34 -10.80 14.74
N ASN A 20 -6.54 -9.69 15.45
CA ASN A 20 -7.20 -9.68 16.76
C ASN A 20 -8.73 -9.71 16.66
N THR A 21 -9.32 -9.16 15.60
CA THR A 21 -10.78 -9.05 15.47
C THR A 21 -11.41 -10.14 14.61
N ASP A 22 -10.61 -10.83 13.80
CA ASP A 22 -11.07 -11.82 12.83
C ASP A 22 -10.19 -13.07 12.88
N ALA A 23 -10.78 -14.16 13.37
CA ALA A 23 -10.10 -15.43 13.61
C ALA A 23 -9.54 -16.08 12.33
N ASP A 24 -10.10 -15.77 11.16
CA ASP A 24 -9.66 -16.29 9.86
C ASP A 24 -8.59 -15.40 9.20
N ARG A 25 -8.21 -14.29 9.85
CA ARG A 25 -7.29 -13.27 9.34
C ARG A 25 -6.02 -13.12 10.18
N ALA A 26 -5.49 -14.23 10.68
CA ALA A 26 -4.16 -14.24 11.27
C ALA A 26 -3.10 -13.71 10.28
N LYS A 27 -2.11 -12.97 10.78
CA LYS A 27 -1.02 -12.42 9.95
C LYS A 27 -0.34 -13.55 9.18
N ASP A 28 -0.04 -13.34 7.90
CA ASP A 28 0.79 -14.29 7.16
C ASP A 28 2.30 -14.09 7.45
N ALA A 29 3.17 -14.85 6.78
CA ALA A 29 4.63 -14.70 6.97
C ALA A 29 5.16 -13.33 6.48
N TYR A 30 4.51 -12.76 5.47
CA TYR A 30 4.89 -11.49 4.86
C TYR A 30 4.44 -10.30 5.73
N GLU A 31 3.27 -10.37 6.34
CA GLU A 31 2.74 -9.39 7.30
C GLU A 31 3.47 -9.40 8.66
N ARG A 32 4.21 -10.48 8.98
CA ARG A 32 5.05 -10.55 10.18
C ARG A 32 6.45 -9.99 9.99
N ASP A 33 6.96 -9.94 8.75
CA ASP A 33 8.30 -9.44 8.46
C ASP A 33 8.27 -7.95 8.10
N GLY A 34 8.43 -7.09 9.11
CA GLY A 34 8.47 -5.65 8.91
C GLY A 34 9.64 -5.17 8.05
N GLY A 35 10.80 -5.84 8.12
CA GLY A 35 11.96 -5.48 7.31
C GLY A 35 11.74 -5.78 5.83
N LEU A 36 11.08 -6.89 5.52
CA LEU A 36 10.64 -7.22 4.17
C LEU A 36 9.62 -6.21 3.65
N GLN A 37 8.62 -5.86 4.45
CA GLN A 37 7.61 -4.85 4.07
C GLN A 37 8.25 -3.50 3.71
N GLN A 38 9.21 -3.02 4.52
CA GLN A 38 9.92 -1.77 4.25
C GLN A 38 10.68 -1.81 2.93
N ARG A 39 11.43 -2.90 2.67
CA ARG A 39 12.18 -3.06 1.41
C ARG A 39 11.24 -3.16 0.21
N THR A 40 10.13 -3.87 0.34
CA THR A 40 9.13 -3.95 -0.74
C THR A 40 8.50 -2.60 -1.00
N GLY A 41 8.17 -1.82 0.04
CA GLY A 41 7.66 -0.46 -0.10
C GLY A 41 8.64 0.44 -0.87
N ALA A 42 9.93 0.39 -0.53
CA ALA A 42 10.96 1.14 -1.25
C ALA A 42 11.07 0.74 -2.73
N VAL A 43 10.96 -0.56 -3.05
CA VAL A 43 10.95 -1.03 -4.45
C VAL A 43 9.70 -0.54 -5.18
N TYR A 44 8.52 -0.61 -4.58
CA TYR A 44 7.30 -0.08 -5.21
C TYR A 44 7.36 1.43 -5.46
N ALA A 45 7.93 2.19 -4.52
CA ALA A 45 8.16 3.62 -4.72
C ALA A 45 9.10 3.88 -5.91
N ALA A 46 10.17 3.09 -6.05
CA ALA A 46 11.08 3.19 -7.18
C ALA A 46 10.42 2.81 -8.53
N LEU A 47 9.59 1.76 -8.55
CA LEU A 47 8.84 1.37 -9.75
C LEU A 47 7.85 2.45 -10.17
N ALA A 48 7.16 3.07 -9.20
CA ALA A 48 6.24 4.17 -9.46
C ALA A 48 6.96 5.40 -10.01
N ALA A 49 8.12 5.75 -9.43
CA ALA A 49 8.93 6.87 -9.89
C ALA A 49 9.50 6.65 -11.30
N ALA A 50 9.74 5.40 -11.70
CA ALA A 50 10.24 5.03 -13.02
C ALA A 50 9.15 4.87 -14.09
N ASP A 51 7.88 5.11 -13.74
CA ASP A 51 6.72 4.75 -14.59
C ASP A 51 6.83 3.33 -15.17
N TRP A 52 7.28 2.39 -14.33
CA TRP A 52 7.61 1.05 -14.78
C TRP A 52 6.36 0.35 -15.33
N CYS A 53 6.44 -0.12 -16.58
CA CYS A 53 5.30 -0.68 -17.33
C CYS A 53 4.11 0.29 -17.50
N GLY A 54 4.37 1.59 -17.59
CA GLY A 54 3.38 2.63 -17.87
C GLY A 54 3.07 3.49 -16.65
N ARG A 55 2.16 4.45 -16.81
CA ARG A 55 1.93 5.53 -15.84
C ARG A 55 1.49 5.05 -14.45
N TRP A 56 2.06 5.66 -13.41
CA TRP A 56 1.66 5.45 -12.01
C TRP A 56 0.91 6.65 -11.42
N ALA A 57 0.10 6.35 -10.40
CA ALA A 57 -0.42 7.33 -9.46
C ALA A 57 -0.07 6.85 -8.05
N VAL A 58 0.51 7.73 -7.24
CA VAL A 58 0.81 7.44 -5.83
C VAL A 58 -0.26 8.10 -4.96
N ALA A 59 -0.78 7.36 -4.00
CA ALA A 59 -1.83 7.81 -3.10
C ALA A 59 -1.49 7.42 -1.66
N GLY A 60 -1.63 8.35 -0.72
CA GLY A 60 -1.43 8.10 0.71
C GLY A 60 -2.64 7.41 1.37
N PRO A 61 -2.53 7.06 2.66
CA PRO A 61 -3.59 6.38 3.41
C PRO A 61 -4.87 7.20 3.57
N ASP A 62 -4.77 8.53 3.48
CA ASP A 62 -5.88 9.48 3.65
C ASP A 62 -6.33 10.11 2.31
N VAL A 63 -5.99 9.47 1.18
CA VAL A 63 -6.40 9.95 -0.13
C VAL A 63 -7.92 10.01 -0.24
N ASP A 64 -8.46 11.11 -0.81
CA ASP A 64 -9.86 11.14 -1.23
C ASP A 64 -10.09 10.18 -2.41
N PRO A 65 -10.91 9.12 -2.23
CA PRO A 65 -11.15 8.15 -3.29
C PRO A 65 -11.85 8.76 -4.52
N ALA A 66 -12.78 9.69 -4.31
CA ALA A 66 -13.53 10.30 -5.41
C ALA A 66 -12.61 11.20 -6.25
N GLY A 67 -11.81 12.04 -5.60
CA GLY A 67 -10.80 12.85 -6.25
C GLY A 67 -9.74 12.02 -6.97
N LEU A 68 -9.30 10.89 -6.40
CA LEU A 68 -8.37 9.98 -7.08
C LEU A 68 -9.00 9.38 -8.35
N ALA A 69 -10.24 8.89 -8.27
CA ALA A 69 -10.96 8.36 -9.43
C ALA A 69 -11.11 9.40 -10.54
N GLY A 70 -11.47 10.64 -10.19
CA GLY A 70 -11.57 11.74 -11.15
C GLY A 70 -10.25 12.01 -11.90
N ARG A 71 -9.11 11.95 -11.20
CA ARG A 71 -7.78 12.12 -11.84
C ARG A 71 -7.40 10.97 -12.76
N LEU A 72 -7.84 9.75 -12.46
CA LEU A 72 -7.53 8.57 -13.26
C LEU A 72 -8.39 8.48 -14.53
N SER A 73 -9.65 8.93 -14.45
CA SER A 73 -10.60 8.89 -15.58
C SER A 73 -10.47 10.07 -16.54
N SER A 74 -9.88 11.19 -16.12
CA SER A 74 -9.66 12.38 -16.95
C SER A 74 -8.34 12.33 -17.73
N ARG A 75 -7.73 11.15 -17.86
CA ARG A 75 -6.34 10.94 -18.29
C ARG A 75 -6.18 10.09 -19.54
#